data_AF-A0A1I6X5A0-F1
#
_entry.id   AF-A0A1I6X5A0-F1
#
_cell.length_a   1.000
_cell.length_b   1.000
_cell.length_c   1.000
_cell.angle_alpha   90.00
_cell.angle_beta   90.00
_cell.angle_gamma   90.00
#
_symmetry.space_group_name_H-M   'P 1'
#
loop_
_entity.id
_entity.type
_entity.pdbx_description
1 polymer ?
#
loop_
_entity_poly.entity_id
_entity_poly.type
_entity_poly.pdbx_seq_one_letter_code
_entity_poly.pdbx_strand_id
1 'polypeptide(L)'
;MKQSKFIFIILAVIYVTMAIASPFKILRISENLLFALSVSALLISMSDVINKACDYMCAQNAFNANMRIAIDFLDGKISAGYIPSRCINVRNVRENYNSFLKKDYVFCHPSEYVKKPWIRVLSEISFILFVLGIAAFIIIPFLAIELVNGVVTTIVTFSAFAAMALGLFFDELIGEKNADINALMNEKHLIIYAEYPDFRTYYEMHMNYINDLLSIEKMKNESCAEKNRSEDNDAS
;
A
#
# COMPACT_ATOMS: atom_id res chain seq x y z
N MET A 1 -4.97 7.58 5.48
CA MET A 1 -5.96 7.66 6.58
C MET A 1 -6.65 9.03 6.80
N LYS A 2 -6.41 10.12 6.04
CA LYS A 2 -7.08 11.42 6.31
C LYS A 2 -8.55 11.53 5.84
N GLN A 3 -8.98 10.73 4.86
CA GLN A 3 -10.37 10.72 4.37
C GLN A 3 -11.35 9.90 5.24
N SER A 4 -10.84 9.08 6.18
CA SER A 4 -11.65 8.17 7.01
C SER A 4 -12.48 8.89 8.09
N LYS A 5 -12.03 10.03 8.61
CA LYS A 5 -12.72 10.73 9.73
C LYS A 5 -14.13 11.22 9.37
N PHE A 6 -14.33 11.68 8.13
CA PHE A 6 -15.63 12.21 7.70
C PHE A 6 -16.66 11.10 7.44
N ILE A 7 -16.21 9.93 7.00
CA ILE A 7 -17.10 8.78 6.76
C ILE A 7 -17.74 8.31 8.06
N PHE A 8 -16.99 8.28 9.17
CA PHE A 8 -17.52 7.91 10.48
C PHE A 8 -18.55 8.92 11.00
N ILE A 9 -18.35 10.22 10.76
CA ILE A 9 -19.31 11.26 11.13
C ILE A 9 -20.59 11.12 10.29
N ILE A 10 -20.45 10.89 8.98
CA ILE A 10 -21.60 10.68 8.08
C ILE A 10 -22.39 9.42 8.51
N LEU A 11 -21.71 8.31 8.81
CA LEU A 11 -22.32 7.10 9.34
C LEU A 11 -23.06 7.40 10.65
N ALA A 12 -22.42 8.07 11.61
CA ALA A 12 -23.04 8.41 12.88
C ALA A 12 -24.32 9.26 12.71
N VAL A 13 -24.29 10.26 11.83
CA VAL A 13 -25.46 11.10 11.52
C VAL A 13 -26.57 10.25 10.90
N ILE A 14 -26.25 9.40 9.92
CA ILE A 14 -27.23 8.51 9.29
C ILE A 14 -27.87 7.59 10.33
N TYR A 15 -27.08 6.96 11.22
CA TYR A 15 -27.60 6.07 12.26
C TYR A 15 -28.45 6.76 13.31
N VAL A 16 -28.05 7.95 13.75
CA VAL A 16 -28.87 8.75 14.69
C VAL A 16 -30.21 9.11 14.04
N THR A 17 -30.18 9.51 12.76
CA THR A 17 -31.40 9.87 12.02
C THR A 17 -32.30 8.64 11.84
N MET A 18 -31.74 7.48 11.55
CA MET A 18 -32.47 6.20 11.44
C MET A 18 -33.05 5.74 12.77
N ALA A 19 -32.30 5.87 13.87
CA ALA A 19 -32.75 5.54 15.21
C ALA A 19 -33.93 6.43 15.64
N ILE A 20 -33.90 7.72 15.28
CA ILE A 20 -35.02 8.64 15.53
C ILE A 20 -36.23 8.31 14.65
N ALA A 21 -36.03 7.91 13.39
CA ALA A 21 -37.12 7.58 12.46
C ALA A 21 -37.81 6.23 12.74
N SER A 22 -37.11 5.29 13.37
CA SER A 22 -37.60 3.94 13.72
C SER A 22 -38.90 3.93 14.56
N PRO A 23 -39.00 4.64 15.71
CA PRO A 23 -40.21 4.64 16.53
C PRO A 23 -41.44 5.24 15.82
N PHE A 24 -41.25 6.05 14.77
CA PHE A 24 -42.33 6.62 13.97
C PHE A 24 -42.85 5.65 12.89
N LYS A 25 -42.36 4.41 12.83
CA LYS A 25 -42.69 3.39 11.80
C LYS A 25 -42.42 3.87 10.36
N ILE A 26 -41.59 4.89 10.18
CA ILE A 26 -41.18 5.40 8.87
C ILE A 26 -40.27 4.37 8.16
N LEU A 27 -39.56 3.55 8.93
CA LEU A 27 -38.68 2.47 8.45
C LEU A 27 -39.06 1.14 9.12
N ARG A 28 -39.25 0.07 8.32
CA ARG A 28 -39.32 -1.30 8.83
C ARG A 28 -37.89 -1.80 9.05
N ILE A 29 -37.47 -1.89 10.30
CA ILE A 29 -36.22 -2.59 10.67
C ILE A 29 -36.55 -4.08 10.69
N SER A 30 -35.97 -4.85 9.77
CA SER A 30 -36.13 -6.31 9.75
C SER A 30 -35.10 -7.00 10.65
N GLU A 31 -35.28 -8.30 10.90
CA GLU A 31 -34.33 -9.13 11.67
C GLU A 31 -32.97 -9.31 10.97
N ASN A 32 -32.78 -8.73 9.78
CA ASN A 32 -31.57 -8.81 8.97
C ASN A 32 -30.38 -8.01 9.56
N LEU A 33 -30.54 -7.32 10.70
CA LEU A 33 -29.50 -6.46 11.27
C LEU A 33 -28.19 -7.21 11.54
N LEU A 34 -28.27 -8.41 12.15
CA LEU A 34 -27.08 -9.22 12.43
C LEU A 34 -26.40 -9.68 11.14
N PHE A 35 -27.18 -10.08 10.15
CA PHE A 35 -26.67 -10.46 8.84
C PHE A 35 -25.99 -9.28 8.14
N ALA A 36 -26.60 -8.09 8.17
CA ALA A 36 -26.02 -6.87 7.62
C ALA A 36 -24.67 -6.52 8.27
N LEU A 37 -24.60 -6.62 9.60
CA LEU A 37 -23.38 -6.37 10.36
C LEU A 37 -22.28 -7.38 10.01
N SER A 38 -22.60 -8.67 9.94
CA SER A 38 -21.63 -9.72 9.59
C SER A 38 -21.12 -9.59 8.16
N VAL A 39 -22.00 -9.33 7.18
CA VAL A 39 -21.60 -9.14 5.77
C VAL A 39 -20.75 -7.88 5.64
N SER A 40 -21.14 -6.78 6.28
CA SER A 40 -20.35 -5.55 6.29
C SER A 40 -18.97 -5.78 6.88
N ALA A 41 -18.89 -6.43 8.04
CA ALA A 41 -17.63 -6.76 8.70
C ALA A 41 -16.74 -7.63 7.82
N LEU A 42 -17.30 -8.63 7.13
CA LEU A 42 -16.54 -9.47 6.20
C LEU A 42 -15.96 -8.65 5.04
N LEU A 43 -16.78 -7.85 4.36
CA LEU A 43 -16.37 -7.06 3.20
C LEU A 43 -15.30 -6.02 3.57
N ILE A 44 -15.47 -5.33 4.69
CA ILE A 44 -14.50 -4.35 5.20
C ILE A 44 -13.20 -5.06 5.60
N SER A 45 -13.27 -6.22 6.27
CA SER A 45 -12.07 -6.97 6.67
C SER A 45 -11.31 -7.52 5.47
N MET A 46 -12.01 -7.99 4.44
CA MET A 46 -11.39 -8.43 3.19
C MET A 46 -10.72 -7.26 2.44
N SER A 47 -11.36 -6.08 2.43
CA SER A 47 -10.75 -4.86 1.91
C SER A 47 -9.44 -4.53 2.64
N ASP A 48 -9.45 -4.60 3.97
CA ASP A 48 -8.26 -4.34 4.80
C ASP A 48 -7.14 -5.34 4.51
N VAL A 49 -7.44 -6.64 4.46
CA VAL A 49 -6.47 -7.69 4.11
C VAL A 49 -5.83 -7.42 2.75
N ILE A 50 -6.60 -7.07 1.72
CA ILE A 50 -6.07 -6.81 0.38
C ILE A 50 -5.15 -5.59 0.38
N ASN A 51 -5.52 -4.52 1.10
CA ASN A 51 -4.67 -3.34 1.22
C ASN A 51 -3.34 -3.68 1.91
N LYS A 52 -3.39 -4.39 3.04
CA LYS A 52 -2.20 -4.80 3.77
C LYS A 52 -1.31 -5.74 2.96
N ALA A 53 -1.90 -6.66 2.20
CA ALA A 53 -1.15 -7.49 1.28
C ALA A 53 -0.41 -6.65 0.22
N CYS A 54 -1.07 -5.63 -0.34
CA CYS A 54 -0.43 -4.69 -1.28
C CYS A 54 0.70 -3.91 -0.61
N ASP A 55 0.49 -3.41 0.60
CA ASP A 55 1.49 -2.66 1.38
C ASP A 55 2.71 -3.53 1.68
N TYR A 56 2.51 -4.78 2.10
CA TYR A 56 3.58 -5.75 2.30
C TYR A 56 4.39 -6.00 1.00
N MET A 57 3.71 -6.18 -0.13
CA MET A 57 4.39 -6.36 -1.42
C MET A 57 5.19 -5.12 -1.84
N CYS A 58 4.67 -3.92 -1.58
CA CYS A 58 5.37 -2.67 -1.85
C CYS A 58 6.59 -2.49 -0.94
N ALA A 59 6.46 -2.78 0.36
CA ALA A 59 7.56 -2.79 1.32
C ALA A 59 8.64 -3.80 0.93
N GLN A 60 8.25 -5.03 0.55
CA GLN A 60 9.17 -6.05 0.06
C GLN A 60 9.90 -5.60 -1.21
N ASN A 61 9.22 -4.94 -2.15
CA ASN A 61 9.89 -4.38 -3.32
C ASN A 61 10.88 -3.27 -2.95
N ALA A 62 10.51 -2.36 -2.04
CA ALA A 62 11.39 -1.30 -1.57
C ALA A 62 12.66 -1.86 -0.91
N PHE A 63 12.51 -2.88 -0.06
CA PHE A 63 13.64 -3.58 0.55
C PHE A 63 14.59 -4.19 -0.50
N ASN A 64 14.04 -4.90 -1.50
CA ASN A 64 14.85 -5.50 -2.57
C ASN A 64 15.51 -4.44 -3.48
N ALA A 65 14.82 -3.33 -3.76
CA ALA A 65 15.38 -2.21 -4.52
C ALA A 65 16.57 -1.58 -3.79
N ASN A 66 16.46 -1.36 -2.48
CA ASN A 66 17.56 -0.87 -1.63
C ASN A 66 18.78 -1.81 -1.69
N MET A 67 18.55 -3.11 -1.47
CA MET A 67 19.59 -4.13 -1.57
C MET A 67 20.28 -4.08 -2.93
N ARG A 68 19.50 -4.01 -4.01
CA ARG A 68 20.04 -4.05 -5.36
C ARG A 68 20.91 -2.84 -5.68
N ILE A 69 20.50 -1.64 -5.29
CA ILE A 69 21.30 -0.42 -5.47
C ILE A 69 22.63 -0.53 -4.72
N ALA A 70 22.62 -1.04 -3.50
CA ALA A 70 23.84 -1.27 -2.73
C ALA A 70 24.76 -2.32 -3.39
N ILE A 71 24.21 -3.42 -3.88
CA ILE A 71 24.97 -4.45 -4.61
C ILE A 71 25.59 -3.87 -5.88
N ASP A 72 24.81 -3.14 -6.68
CA ASP A 72 25.29 -2.55 -7.94
C ASP A 72 26.43 -1.55 -7.69
N PHE A 73 26.33 -0.75 -6.60
CA PHE A 73 27.42 0.14 -6.17
C PHE A 73 28.69 -0.64 -5.79
N LEU A 74 28.55 -1.67 -4.95
CA LEU A 74 29.68 -2.47 -4.48
C LEU A 74 30.32 -3.27 -5.62
N ASP A 75 29.54 -3.80 -6.56
CA ASP A 75 30.02 -4.47 -7.77
C ASP A 75 30.84 -3.50 -8.63
N GLY A 76 30.39 -2.25 -8.78
CA GLY A 76 31.17 -1.19 -9.43
C GLY A 76 32.53 -0.93 -8.75
N LYS A 77 32.59 -0.93 -7.42
CA LYS A 77 33.86 -0.80 -6.66
C LYS A 77 34.76 -2.03 -6.86
N ILE A 78 34.21 -3.24 -6.84
CA ILE A 78 34.96 -4.47 -7.07
C ILE A 78 35.56 -4.48 -8.49
N SER A 79 34.77 -4.11 -9.51
CA SER A 79 35.23 -4.01 -10.90
C SER A 79 36.33 -2.96 -11.08
N ALA A 80 36.30 -1.88 -10.30
CA ALA A 80 37.35 -0.87 -10.26
C ALA A 80 38.59 -1.29 -9.45
N GLY A 81 38.64 -2.53 -8.93
CA GLY A 81 39.80 -3.10 -8.23
C GLY A 81 39.82 -2.92 -6.71
N TYR A 82 38.75 -2.38 -6.11
CA TYR A 82 38.66 -2.19 -4.66
C TYR A 82 38.12 -3.47 -4.00
N ILE A 83 39.02 -4.33 -3.50
CA ILE A 83 38.66 -5.67 -2.99
C ILE A 83 38.70 -5.73 -1.44
N PRO A 84 39.85 -5.48 -0.77
CA PRO A 84 39.85 -5.11 0.64
C PRO A 84 40.01 -3.59 0.78
N SER A 85 39.14 -2.96 1.57
CA SER A 85 39.44 -1.63 2.12
C SER A 85 39.86 -1.71 3.58
N ARG A 86 40.23 -0.58 4.18
CA ARG A 86 40.71 -0.50 5.56
C ARG A 86 39.64 -0.88 6.59
N CYS A 87 38.37 -0.58 6.33
CA CYS A 87 37.30 -0.83 7.30
C CYS A 87 36.34 -1.95 6.87
N ILE A 88 36.27 -2.30 5.58
CA ILE A 88 35.34 -3.33 5.08
C ILE A 88 35.96 -4.23 4.02
N ASN A 89 35.53 -5.50 4.03
CA ASN A 89 35.71 -6.41 2.91
C ASN A 89 34.51 -6.26 1.95
N VAL A 90 34.72 -5.56 0.85
CA VAL A 90 33.67 -5.18 -0.11
C VAL A 90 32.95 -6.41 -0.67
N ARG A 91 33.68 -7.49 -0.95
CA ARG A 91 33.11 -8.75 -1.45
C ARG A 91 32.22 -9.43 -0.42
N ASN A 92 32.63 -9.46 0.84
CA ASN A 92 31.81 -10.05 1.91
C ASN A 92 30.55 -9.23 2.17
N VAL A 93 30.64 -7.89 2.17
CA VAL A 93 29.46 -7.03 2.31
C VAL A 93 28.51 -7.25 1.14
N ARG A 94 29.03 -7.30 -0.10
CA ARG A 94 28.24 -7.58 -1.29
C ARG A 94 27.51 -8.94 -1.23
N GLU A 95 28.21 -10.00 -0.84
CA GLU A 95 27.59 -11.33 -0.68
C GLU A 95 26.55 -11.36 0.45
N ASN A 96 26.78 -10.65 1.55
CA ASN A 96 25.80 -10.51 2.62
C ASN A 96 24.53 -9.80 2.14
N TYR A 97 24.62 -8.81 1.26
CA TYR A 97 23.42 -8.17 0.69
C TYR A 97 22.73 -9.11 -0.30
N ASN A 98 23.50 -9.80 -1.13
CA ASN A 98 22.98 -10.73 -2.13
C ASN A 98 22.24 -11.92 -1.50
N SER A 99 22.62 -12.36 -0.31
CA SER A 99 21.94 -13.46 0.41
C SER A 99 20.54 -13.09 0.91
N PHE A 100 20.27 -11.80 1.17
CA PHE A 100 18.94 -11.29 1.53
C PHE A 100 18.11 -10.85 0.32
N LEU A 101 18.73 -10.67 -0.83
CA LEU A 101 18.04 -10.28 -2.06
C LEU A 101 17.16 -11.44 -2.54
N LYS A 102 15.91 -11.14 -2.90
CA LYS A 102 15.02 -12.14 -3.52
C LYS A 102 15.71 -12.72 -4.77
N LYS A 103 15.71 -14.06 -4.86
CA LYS A 103 16.23 -14.78 -6.02
C LYS A 103 15.58 -14.26 -7.31
N ASP A 104 16.39 -13.99 -8.32
CA ASP A 104 15.98 -13.48 -9.64
C ASP A 104 15.25 -12.12 -9.58
N TYR A 105 15.52 -11.30 -8.56
CA TYR A 105 14.95 -9.96 -8.47
C TYR A 105 15.47 -9.06 -9.61
N VAL A 106 14.53 -8.60 -10.43
CA VAL A 106 14.74 -7.54 -11.41
C VAL A 106 14.41 -6.21 -10.73
N PHE A 107 15.34 -5.26 -10.79
CA PHE A 107 15.16 -3.95 -10.19
C PHE A 107 13.86 -3.31 -10.66
N CYS A 108 13.02 -2.88 -9.72
CA CYS A 108 11.81 -2.13 -9.99
C CYS A 108 11.70 -1.03 -8.95
N HIS A 109 11.75 0.22 -9.41
CA HIS A 109 11.72 1.37 -8.52
C HIS A 109 10.42 1.38 -7.69
N PRO A 110 10.44 1.71 -6.39
CA PRO A 110 9.24 1.68 -5.55
C PRO A 110 8.07 2.52 -6.11
N SER A 111 8.37 3.69 -6.69
CA SER A 111 7.34 4.56 -7.28
C SER A 111 6.73 4.01 -8.58
N GLU A 112 7.44 3.12 -9.29
CA GLU A 112 6.93 2.42 -10.47
C GLU A 112 6.17 1.15 -10.08
N TYR A 113 6.63 0.47 -9.02
CA TYR A 113 6.00 -0.75 -8.54
C TYR A 113 4.54 -0.52 -8.14
N VAL A 114 4.26 0.59 -7.44
CA VAL A 114 2.90 1.00 -7.05
C VAL A 114 2.01 1.29 -8.27
N LYS A 115 2.61 1.64 -9.43
CA LYS A 115 1.87 1.91 -10.67
C LYS A 115 1.56 0.65 -11.46
N LYS A 116 2.05 -0.53 -11.06
CA LYS A 116 1.79 -1.78 -11.78
C LYS A 116 0.29 -2.07 -11.86
N PRO A 117 -0.21 -2.57 -12.99
CA PRO A 117 -1.64 -2.75 -13.22
C PRO A 117 -2.28 -3.66 -12.17
N TRP A 118 -1.59 -4.74 -11.77
CA TRP A 118 -2.12 -5.67 -10.77
C TRP A 118 -2.21 -5.06 -9.36
N ILE A 119 -1.29 -4.16 -8.96
CA ILE A 119 -1.38 -3.41 -7.69
C ILE A 119 -2.59 -2.48 -7.73
N ARG A 120 -2.77 -1.76 -8.84
CA ARG A 120 -3.93 -0.86 -9.03
C ARG A 120 -5.25 -1.63 -8.96
N VAL A 121 -5.34 -2.76 -9.67
CA VAL A 121 -6.53 -3.63 -9.66
C VAL A 121 -6.83 -4.13 -8.25
N LEU A 122 -5.84 -4.58 -7.49
CA LEU A 122 -6.05 -4.99 -6.09
C LEU A 122 -6.55 -3.84 -5.21
N SER A 123 -5.98 -2.64 -5.38
CA SER A 123 -6.42 -1.44 -4.66
C SER A 123 -7.86 -1.05 -5.01
N GLU A 124 -8.24 -1.13 -6.29
CA GLU A 124 -9.61 -0.88 -6.75
C GLU A 124 -10.59 -1.94 -6.19
N ILE A 125 -10.23 -3.22 -6.23
CA ILE A 125 -11.04 -4.30 -5.63
C ILE A 125 -11.23 -4.03 -4.14
N SER A 126 -10.17 -3.66 -3.43
CA SER A 126 -10.27 -3.32 -2.01
C SER A 126 -11.22 -2.15 -1.77
N PHE A 127 -11.14 -1.09 -2.58
CA PHE A 127 -12.03 0.06 -2.47
C PHE A 127 -13.49 -0.32 -2.74
N ILE A 128 -13.76 -1.14 -3.76
CA ILE A 128 -15.09 -1.64 -4.08
C ILE A 128 -15.65 -2.44 -2.88
N LEU A 129 -14.86 -3.35 -2.30
CA LEU A 129 -15.27 -4.13 -1.14
C LEU A 129 -15.58 -3.24 0.07
N PHE A 130 -14.78 -2.20 0.30
CA PHE A 130 -15.04 -1.23 1.36
C PHE A 130 -16.38 -0.49 1.17
N VAL A 131 -16.63 0.02 -0.03
CA VAL A 131 -17.89 0.73 -0.36
C VAL A 131 -19.09 -0.22 -0.27
N LEU A 132 -18.96 -1.45 -0.77
CA LEU A 132 -19.99 -2.48 -0.65
C LEU A 132 -20.23 -2.87 0.81
N GLY A 133 -19.20 -2.92 1.64
CA GLY A 133 -19.33 -3.17 3.08
C GLY A 133 -20.16 -2.09 3.79
N ILE A 134 -19.93 -0.82 3.47
CA ILE A 134 -20.74 0.30 3.97
C ILE A 134 -22.18 0.19 3.45
N ALA A 135 -22.35 -0.03 2.15
CA ALA A 135 -23.67 -0.14 1.52
C ALA A 135 -24.48 -1.31 2.10
N ALA A 136 -23.85 -2.47 2.32
CA ALA A 136 -24.47 -3.63 2.94
C ALA A 136 -25.00 -3.31 4.34
N PHE A 137 -24.23 -2.58 5.15
CA PHE A 137 -24.64 -2.19 6.50
C PHE A 137 -25.83 -1.21 6.51
N ILE A 138 -25.92 -0.35 5.49
CA ILE A 138 -27.00 0.63 5.36
C ILE A 138 -28.26 0.01 4.76
N ILE A 139 -28.15 -0.81 3.71
CA ILE A 139 -29.30 -1.23 2.90
C ILE A 139 -29.97 -2.50 3.45
N ILE A 140 -29.19 -3.50 3.83
CA ILE A 140 -29.69 -4.84 4.21
C ILE A 140 -30.71 -4.82 5.36
N PRO A 141 -30.55 -4.00 6.43
CA PRO A 141 -31.52 -3.92 7.52
C PRO A 141 -32.93 -3.45 7.12
N PHE A 142 -33.07 -2.80 5.95
CA PHE A 142 -34.34 -2.27 5.45
C PHE A 142 -34.97 -3.14 4.36
N LEU A 143 -34.30 -4.22 3.96
CA LEU A 143 -34.89 -5.17 3.02
C LEU A 143 -36.07 -5.88 3.70
N ALA A 144 -37.22 -5.82 3.06
CA ALA A 144 -38.47 -6.44 3.52
C ALA A 144 -38.48 -7.98 3.38
N ILE A 145 -37.39 -8.55 2.88
CA ILE A 145 -37.19 -9.99 2.68
C ILE A 145 -36.39 -10.50 3.87
N GLU A 146 -36.87 -11.57 4.51
CA GLU A 146 -36.07 -12.34 5.46
C GLU A 146 -34.95 -13.06 4.69
N LEU A 147 -33.77 -12.45 4.63
CA LEU A 147 -32.56 -13.01 4.05
C LEU A 147 -31.86 -13.99 5.02
N VAL A 148 -32.41 -14.15 6.23
CA VAL A 148 -31.75 -14.75 7.38
C VAL A 148 -31.98 -16.24 7.41
N ASN A 149 -30.94 -16.99 7.04
CA ASN A 149 -30.70 -18.32 7.61
C ASN A 149 -29.63 -18.16 8.70
N GLY A 150 -29.93 -18.56 9.94
CA GLY A 150 -29.00 -18.43 11.07
C GLY A 150 -27.65 -19.12 10.81
N VAL A 151 -27.65 -20.19 10.02
CA VAL A 151 -26.43 -20.89 9.58
C VAL A 151 -25.58 -20.00 8.67
N VAL A 152 -26.19 -19.32 7.70
CA VAL A 152 -25.47 -18.43 6.77
C VAL A 152 -24.86 -17.25 7.51
N THR A 153 -25.63 -16.63 8.41
CA THR A 153 -25.13 -15.52 9.26
C THR A 153 -23.93 -15.95 10.10
N THR A 154 -23.99 -17.15 10.68
CA THR A 154 -22.90 -17.72 11.47
C THR A 154 -21.64 -17.94 10.60
N ILE A 155 -21.78 -18.52 9.42
CA ILE A 155 -20.65 -18.73 8.48
C ILE A 155 -20.00 -17.40 8.10
N VAL A 156 -20.80 -16.41 7.68
CA VAL A 156 -20.29 -15.09 7.31
C VAL A 156 -19.55 -14.43 8.48
N THR A 157 -20.08 -14.57 9.70
CA THR A 157 -19.45 -14.03 10.91
C THR A 157 -18.10 -14.68 11.17
N PHE A 158 -17.99 -16.01 11.10
CA PHE A 158 -16.71 -16.70 11.26
C PHE A 158 -15.71 -16.34 10.15
N SER A 159 -16.17 -16.19 8.90
CA SER A 159 -15.32 -15.70 7.82
C SER A 159 -14.81 -14.29 8.08
N ALA A 160 -15.63 -13.40 8.64
CA ALA A 160 -15.22 -12.04 8.99
C ALA A 160 -14.11 -12.06 10.05
N PHE A 161 -14.26 -12.86 11.11
CA PHE A 161 -13.22 -13.03 12.13
C PHE A 161 -11.92 -13.61 11.56
N ALA A 162 -12.02 -14.60 10.67
CA ALA A 162 -10.84 -15.15 10.00
C ALA A 162 -10.11 -14.10 9.15
N ALA A 163 -10.86 -13.25 8.42
CA ALA A 163 -10.29 -12.15 7.66
C ALA A 163 -9.62 -11.11 8.56
N MET A 164 -10.23 -10.75 9.69
CA MET A 164 -9.60 -9.84 10.68
C MET A 164 -8.31 -10.42 11.25
N ALA A 165 -8.30 -11.71 11.61
CA ALA A 165 -7.09 -12.37 12.12
C ALA A 165 -5.97 -12.40 11.07
N LEU A 166 -6.31 -12.65 9.81
CA LEU A 166 -5.36 -12.53 8.70
C LEU A 166 -4.85 -11.09 8.53
N GLY A 167 -5.71 -10.09 8.72
CA GLY A 167 -5.34 -8.68 8.70
C GLY A 167 -4.32 -8.33 9.79
N LEU A 168 -4.44 -8.89 11.00
CA LEU A 168 -3.46 -8.71 12.07
C LEU A 168 -2.12 -9.37 11.74
N PHE A 169 -2.15 -10.56 11.15
CA PHE A 169 -0.94 -11.24 10.68
C PHE A 169 -0.19 -10.40 9.64
N PHE A 170 -0.89 -9.77 8.70
CA PHE A 170 -0.23 -8.86 7.76
C PHE A 170 0.34 -7.60 8.42
N ASP A 171 -0.31 -7.05 9.45
CA ASP A 171 0.26 -5.90 10.19
C ASP A 171 1.59 -6.26 10.84
N GLU A 172 1.69 -7.45 11.43
CA GLU A 172 2.93 -7.96 12.02
C GLU A 172 4.02 -8.14 10.96
N LEU A 173 3.71 -8.77 9.82
CA LEU A 173 4.65 -8.94 8.70
C LEU A 173 5.13 -7.60 8.12
N ILE A 174 4.25 -6.61 7.99
CA ILE A 174 4.62 -5.26 7.54
C ILE A 174 5.53 -4.60 8.58
N GLY A 175 5.22 -4.75 9.86
CA GLY A 175 6.04 -4.26 10.97
C GLY A 175 7.45 -4.82 10.94
N GLU A 176 7.58 -6.14 10.82
CA GLU A 176 8.87 -6.83 10.68
C GLU A 176 9.64 -6.33 9.45
N LYS A 177 8.98 -6.21 8.30
CA LYS A 177 9.65 -5.72 7.08
C LYS A 177 10.11 -4.27 7.17
N ASN A 178 9.34 -3.41 7.83
CA ASN A 178 9.77 -2.03 8.06
C ASN A 178 10.95 -1.97 9.04
N ALA A 179 10.99 -2.86 10.04
CA ALA A 179 12.17 -3.00 10.91
C ALA A 179 13.40 -3.45 10.11
N ASP A 180 13.28 -4.42 9.22
CA ASP A 180 14.36 -4.86 8.33
C ASP A 180 14.88 -3.71 7.44
N ILE A 181 13.97 -2.91 6.87
CA ILE A 181 14.33 -1.73 6.05
C ILE A 181 15.09 -0.71 6.90
N ASN A 182 14.64 -0.44 8.13
CA ASN A 182 15.30 0.50 9.02
C ASN A 182 16.69 0.00 9.44
N ALA A 183 16.83 -1.28 9.79
CA ALA A 183 18.12 -1.88 10.11
C ALA A 183 19.09 -1.83 8.93
N LEU A 184 18.60 -2.13 7.72
CA LEU A 184 19.37 -1.96 6.50
C LEU A 184 19.89 -0.53 6.34
N MET A 185 19.00 0.46 6.39
CA MET A 185 19.34 1.86 6.16
C MET A 185 20.29 2.43 7.23
N ASN A 186 20.07 2.08 8.50
CA ASN A 186 20.77 2.70 9.62
C ASN A 186 22.06 1.96 10.00
N GLU A 187 22.14 0.66 9.76
CA GLU A 187 23.31 -0.14 10.15
C GLU A 187 24.15 -0.51 8.92
N LYS A 188 23.54 -1.19 7.95
CA LYS A 188 24.30 -1.78 6.85
C LYS A 188 24.73 -0.75 5.80
N HIS A 189 23.88 0.22 5.46
CA HIS A 189 24.27 1.32 4.55
C HIS A 189 25.31 2.23 5.20
N LEU A 190 25.25 2.43 6.52
CA LEU A 190 26.19 3.27 7.25
C LEU A 190 27.63 2.72 7.19
N ILE A 191 27.80 1.40 7.20
CA ILE A 191 29.08 0.74 7.00
C ILE A 191 29.66 1.05 5.60
N ILE A 192 28.82 1.06 4.56
CA ILE A 192 29.24 1.43 3.21
C ILE A 192 29.57 2.93 3.15
N TYR A 193 28.74 3.80 3.75
CA TYR A 193 28.98 5.24 3.80
C TYR A 193 30.27 5.63 4.52
N ALA A 194 30.62 4.91 5.59
CA ALA A 194 31.84 5.17 6.35
C ALA A 194 33.11 4.95 5.51
N GLU A 195 33.08 4.01 4.57
CA GLU A 195 34.19 3.74 3.67
C GLU A 195 34.09 4.52 2.35
N TYR A 196 32.88 4.65 1.81
CA TYR A 196 32.59 5.25 0.51
C TYR A 196 31.54 6.36 0.66
N PRO A 197 31.96 7.61 0.94
CA PRO A 197 31.03 8.73 1.09
C PRO A 197 30.18 9.00 -0.17
N ASP A 198 30.69 8.65 -1.35
CA ASP A 198 30.00 8.78 -2.64
C ASP A 198 28.82 7.81 -2.80
N PHE A 199 28.73 6.77 -1.96
CA PHE A 199 27.56 5.89 -1.92
C PHE A 199 26.28 6.69 -1.66
N ARG A 200 26.33 7.80 -0.91
CA ARG A 200 25.10 8.54 -0.52
C ARG A 200 24.48 9.20 -1.73
N THR A 201 25.31 9.91 -2.47
CA THR A 201 24.92 10.53 -3.73
C THR A 201 24.47 9.47 -4.73
N TYR A 202 25.16 8.33 -4.81
CA TYR A 202 24.76 7.23 -5.69
C TYR A 202 23.38 6.68 -5.32
N TYR A 203 23.14 6.41 -4.03
CA TYR A 203 21.89 5.88 -3.53
C TYR A 203 20.72 6.86 -3.71
N GLU A 204 20.92 8.13 -3.36
CA GLU A 204 19.93 9.19 -3.58
C GLU A 204 19.62 9.35 -5.07
N MET A 205 20.63 9.25 -5.94
CA MET A 205 20.42 9.26 -7.39
C MET A 205 19.61 8.06 -7.87
N HIS A 206 19.67 6.90 -7.25
CA HIS A 206 18.88 5.75 -7.71
C HIS A 206 17.48 5.69 -7.10
N MET A 207 17.26 6.30 -5.93
CA MET A 207 15.97 6.30 -5.23
C MET A 207 15.13 7.58 -5.39
N ASN A 208 15.75 8.72 -5.63
CA ASN A 208 15.05 10.02 -5.70
C ASN A 208 15.12 10.66 -7.08
N TYR A 209 16.14 10.37 -7.89
CA TYR A 209 16.30 10.98 -9.22
C TYR A 209 15.18 10.64 -10.20
N ILE A 210 14.51 9.49 -10.08
CA ILE A 210 13.33 9.19 -10.91
C ILE A 210 12.18 10.14 -10.57
N ASN A 211 12.03 10.57 -9.32
CA ASN A 211 11.02 11.58 -8.98
C ASN A 211 11.39 12.95 -9.57
N ASP A 212 12.68 13.28 -9.62
CA ASP A 212 13.17 14.49 -10.28
C ASP A 212 12.97 14.42 -11.80
N LEU A 213 13.31 13.31 -12.45
CA LEU A 213 13.06 13.07 -13.89
C LEU A 213 11.57 13.12 -14.24
N LEU A 214 10.71 12.48 -13.44
CA LEU A 214 9.26 12.55 -13.60
C LEU A 214 8.72 13.97 -13.38
N SER A 215 9.33 14.74 -12.47
CA SER A 215 8.97 16.16 -12.28
C SER A 215 9.39 17.02 -13.47
N ILE A 216 10.56 16.75 -14.05
CA ILE A 216 11.08 17.43 -15.24
C ILE A 216 10.22 17.09 -16.47
N GLU A 217 9.86 15.82 -16.66
CA GLU A 217 8.93 15.39 -17.72
C GLU A 217 7.54 16.01 -17.54
N LYS A 218 7.05 16.09 -16.31
CA LYS A 218 5.78 16.74 -15.99
C LYS A 218 5.82 18.23 -16.30
N MET A 219 6.85 18.94 -15.86
CA MET A 219 7.06 20.36 -16.20
C MET A 219 7.17 20.59 -17.71
N LYS A 220 7.85 19.68 -18.43
CA LYS A 220 7.98 19.75 -19.88
C LYS A 220 6.65 19.55 -20.60
N ASN A 221 5.83 18.61 -20.13
CA ASN A 221 4.50 18.34 -20.69
C ASN A 221 3.50 19.47 -20.39
N GLU A 222 3.56 20.06 -19.19
CA GLU A 222 2.75 21.22 -18.79
C GLU A 222 3.13 22.47 -19.59
N SER A 223 4.43 22.74 -19.77
CA SER A 223 4.93 23.83 -20.60
C SER A 223 4.52 23.69 -22.08
N CYS A 224 4.51 22.46 -22.62
CA CYS A 224 4.07 22.20 -23.98
C CYS A 224 2.54 22.39 -24.14
N ALA A 225 1.75 21.98 -23.14
CA ALA A 225 0.30 22.17 -23.13
C ALA A 225 -0.10 23.64 -22.98
N GLU A 226 0.65 24.43 -22.22
CA GLU A 226 0.43 25.87 -22.05
C GLU A 226 0.78 26.65 -23.33
N LYS A 227 1.85 26.25 -24.03
CA LYS A 227 2.24 26.84 -25.32
C LYS A 227 1.20 26.60 -26.42
N ASN A 228 0.62 25.39 -26.47
CA ASN A 228 -0.45 25.08 -27.43
C ASN A 228 -1.74 25.88 -27.14
N ARG A 229 -2.03 26.20 -25.86
CA ARG A 229 -3.18 27.05 -25.50
C ARG A 229 -2.98 28.53 -25.83
N SER A 230 -1.75 29.04 -25.76
CA SER A 230 -1.46 30.42 -26.17
C SER A 230 -1.54 30.59 -27.69
N GLU A 231 -1.09 29.60 -28.46
CA GLU A 231 -1.13 29.65 -29.93
C GLU A 231 -2.56 29.56 -30.49
N ASP A 232 -3.48 28.85 -29.83
CA ASP A 232 -4.91 28.81 -30.22
C ASP A 232 -5.67 30.12 -29.91
N ASN A 233 -5.24 30.89 -28.91
CA ASN A 233 -5.88 32.16 -28.54
C ASN A 233 -5.46 33.35 -29.42
N ASP A 234 -4.27 33.28 -30.04
CA ASP A 234 -3.78 34.31 -30.96
C ASP A 234 -4.29 34.11 -32.41
N ALA A 235 -5.02 33.02 -32.68
CA ALA A 235 -5.58 32.66 -33.98
C ALA A 235 -7.10 32.92 -34.12
N SER A 236 -7.74 33.56 -33.13
CA SER A 236 -9.15 33.99 -33.15
C SER A 236 -9.30 35.50 -33.24
#